data_AF-A0A2N3C6W9-F1
#
_entry.id   AF-A0A2N3C6W9-F1
#
_cell.length_a   1.000
_cell.length_b   1.000
_cell.length_c   1.000
_cell.angle_alpha   90.00
_cell.angle_beta   90.00
_cell.angle_gamma   90.00
#
_symmetry.space_group_name_H-M   'P 1'
#
loop_
_entity.id
_entity.type
_entity.pdbx_description
1 polymer ?
#
loop_
_entity_poly.entity_id
_entity_poly.type
_entity_poly.pdbx_seq_one_letter_code
_entity_poly.pdbx_strand_id
1 'polypeptide(L)'
;MADGTREAPVEPTKRISVRDVFGIDTTMDVWAFPERTDRVPEIDHTYKFDPDTTLAILAGFAHNRRVMIQGYHGTGKSTHIEQVAARLNWPMVRVNLDSHISRIDLIGKDAIKLRDGKQVTEFQEGILPWALRNAAAIVFDEY
;
A
#
# COMPACT_ATOMS: atom_id res chain seq x y z
N MET A 1 2.45 -15.27 28.08
CA MET A 1 3.63 -15.27 27.18
C MET A 1 3.15 -15.87 25.86
N ALA A 2 2.60 -15.05 24.98
CA ALA A 2 2.15 -15.53 23.67
C ALA A 2 3.37 -15.56 22.74
N ASP A 3 3.52 -16.69 22.06
CA ASP A 3 4.58 -17.04 21.14
C ASP A 3 4.87 -15.92 20.14
N GLY A 4 6.06 -15.34 20.25
CA GLY A 4 6.57 -14.24 19.43
C GLY A 4 7.25 -14.74 18.18
N THR A 5 6.68 -15.73 17.49
CA THR A 5 7.07 -16.13 16.15
C THR A 5 6.74 -14.97 15.21
N ARG A 6 7.70 -14.05 15.08
CA ARG A 6 7.72 -12.97 14.10
C ARG A 6 7.73 -13.60 12.71
N GLU A 7 6.60 -13.66 12.03
CA GLU A 7 6.62 -13.88 10.59
C GLU A 7 7.42 -12.75 9.95
N ALA A 8 8.44 -13.11 9.16
CA ALA A 8 9.21 -12.13 8.41
C ALA A 8 8.26 -11.37 7.47
N PRO A 9 8.51 -10.06 7.21
CA PRO A 9 7.73 -9.32 6.23
C PRO A 9 7.71 -10.10 4.92
N VAL A 10 6.52 -10.28 4.34
CA VAL A 10 6.39 -10.94 3.05
C VAL A 10 7.13 -10.10 2.02
N GLU A 11 8.02 -10.71 1.25
CA GLU A 11 8.79 -10.03 0.20
C GLU A 11 8.18 -10.31 -1.19
N PRO A 12 8.21 -9.33 -2.11
CA PRO A 12 7.76 -9.54 -3.47
C PRO A 12 8.80 -10.36 -4.25
N THR A 13 8.42 -11.55 -4.70
CA THR A 13 9.35 -12.53 -5.31
C THR A 13 9.12 -12.74 -6.81
N LYS A 14 8.07 -12.12 -7.39
CA LYS A 14 7.74 -12.26 -8.81
C LYS A 14 8.27 -11.06 -9.58
N ARG A 15 9.09 -11.29 -10.61
CA ARG A 15 9.45 -10.26 -11.60
C ARG A 15 8.34 -10.12 -12.63
N ILE A 16 7.93 -8.89 -12.93
CA ILE A 16 6.98 -8.60 -14.01
C ILE A 16 7.54 -7.55 -14.96
N SER A 17 7.43 -7.85 -16.26
CA SER A 17 7.78 -6.93 -17.34
C SER A 17 6.78 -5.77 -17.36
N VAL A 18 7.29 -4.53 -17.26
CA VAL A 18 6.44 -3.34 -17.31
C VAL A 18 5.77 -3.20 -18.67
N ARG A 19 6.46 -3.60 -19.73
CA ARG A 19 5.92 -3.63 -21.09
C ARG A 19 4.72 -4.55 -21.20
N ASP A 20 4.79 -5.76 -20.68
CA ASP A 20 3.74 -6.76 -20.86
C ASP A 20 2.51 -6.46 -19.99
N VAL A 21 2.72 -5.90 -18.79
CA VAL A 21 1.64 -5.67 -17.84
C VAL A 21 0.98 -4.30 -18.01
N PHE A 22 1.75 -3.26 -18.33
CA PHE A 22 1.26 -1.89 -18.43
C PHE A 22 1.22 -1.35 -19.87
N GLY A 23 1.75 -2.08 -20.85
CA GLY A 23 1.76 -1.66 -22.25
C GLY A 23 2.72 -0.50 -22.54
N ILE A 24 3.70 -0.25 -21.66
CA ILE A 24 4.65 0.87 -21.78
C ILE A 24 5.94 0.36 -22.41
N ASP A 25 6.42 1.03 -23.46
CA ASP A 25 7.65 0.63 -24.14
C ASP A 25 8.90 0.92 -23.29
N THR A 26 9.27 -0.03 -22.44
CA THR A 26 10.46 0.01 -21.58
C THR A 26 11.02 -1.39 -21.38
N THR A 27 12.30 -1.48 -21.00
CA THR A 27 12.97 -2.71 -20.57
C THR A 27 12.94 -2.90 -19.05
N MET A 28 12.23 -2.03 -18.32
CA MET A 28 12.07 -2.12 -16.87
C MET A 28 11.25 -3.35 -16.49
N ASP A 29 11.74 -4.13 -15.52
CA ASP A 29 10.88 -5.03 -14.74
C ASP A 29 10.86 -4.63 -13.27
N VAL A 30 9.73 -4.93 -12.63
CA VAL A 30 9.43 -4.58 -11.24
C VAL A 30 9.09 -5.84 -10.44
N TRP A 31 9.25 -5.77 -9.13
CA TRP A 31 8.84 -6.85 -8.23
C TRP A 31 7.36 -6.74 -7.89
N ALA A 32 6.70 -7.89 -7.82
CA ALA A 32 5.30 -8.06 -7.48
C ALA A 32 5.15 -9.20 -6.47
N PHE A 33 4.05 -9.21 -5.73
CA PHE A 33 3.69 -10.34 -4.89
C PHE A 33 3.10 -11.48 -5.74
N PRO A 34 3.42 -12.74 -5.45
CA PRO A 34 2.85 -13.87 -6.18
C PRO A 34 1.34 -13.99 -5.95
N GLU A 35 0.90 -13.77 -4.71
CA GLU A 35 -0.49 -13.98 -4.28
C GLU A 35 -1.23 -12.65 -4.05
N ARG A 36 -2.54 -12.63 -4.35
CA ARG A 36 -3.43 -11.54 -3.93
C ARG A 36 -3.79 -11.69 -2.45
N THR A 37 -4.04 -10.57 -1.80
CA THR A 37 -4.62 -10.50 -0.46
C THR A 37 -5.83 -9.56 -0.47
N ASP A 38 -6.62 -9.57 0.60
CA ASP A 38 -7.82 -8.73 0.73
C ASP A 38 -7.55 -7.22 0.65
N ARG A 39 -6.30 -6.80 0.86
CA ARG A 39 -5.89 -5.38 0.75
C ARG A 39 -5.29 -5.01 -0.60
N VAL A 40 -5.20 -5.94 -1.55
CA VAL A 40 -4.83 -5.61 -2.93
C VAL A 40 -6.04 -4.97 -3.61
N PRO A 41 -5.92 -3.78 -4.23
CA PRO A 41 -7.04 -3.15 -4.92
C PRO A 41 -7.61 -4.02 -6.04
N GLU A 42 -8.88 -3.84 -6.36
CA GLU A 42 -9.51 -4.54 -7.47
C GLU A 42 -8.96 -4.09 -8.82
N ILE A 43 -8.90 -5.06 -9.73
CA ILE A 43 -8.39 -4.85 -11.08
C ILE A 43 -9.50 -4.26 -11.94
N ASP A 44 -9.24 -3.10 -12.54
CA ASP A 44 -10.03 -2.56 -13.65
C ASP A 44 -9.31 -2.86 -14.97
N HIS A 45 -9.89 -3.76 -15.77
CA HIS A 45 -9.36 -4.14 -17.07
C HIS A 45 -9.55 -3.08 -18.16
N THR A 46 -10.39 -2.07 -17.91
CA THR A 46 -10.65 -0.96 -18.83
C THR A 46 -9.77 0.26 -18.55
N TYR A 47 -9.02 0.24 -17.45
CA TYR A 47 -8.15 1.34 -17.06
C TYR A 47 -7.06 1.61 -18.10
N LYS A 48 -6.84 2.89 -18.39
CA LYS A 48 -5.79 3.35 -19.31
C LYS A 48 -4.67 4.00 -18.53
N PHE A 49 -3.49 3.40 -18.60
CA PHE A 49 -2.30 3.92 -17.94
C PHE A 49 -1.69 5.05 -18.76
N ASP A 50 -1.59 6.23 -18.14
CA ASP A 50 -0.63 7.26 -18.53
C ASP A 50 0.82 6.74 -18.31
N PRO A 51 1.68 6.67 -19.35
CA PRO A 51 3.00 6.06 -19.24
C PRO A 51 3.92 6.74 -18.22
N ASP A 52 3.99 8.08 -18.22
CA ASP A 52 4.93 8.83 -17.39
C ASP A 52 4.60 8.69 -15.90
N THR A 53 3.31 8.85 -15.56
CA THR A 53 2.82 8.67 -14.18
C THR A 53 3.04 7.24 -13.71
N THR A 54 2.80 6.25 -14.58
CA THR A 54 3.00 4.83 -14.26
C THR A 54 4.47 4.53 -13.98
N LEU A 55 5.40 5.00 -14.82
CA LEU A 55 6.84 4.80 -14.60
C LEU A 55 7.31 5.44 -13.30
N ALA A 56 6.81 6.63 -12.95
CA ALA A 56 7.13 7.27 -11.68
C ALA A 56 6.66 6.43 -10.48
N ILE A 57 5.43 5.92 -10.51
CA ILE A 57 4.89 5.04 -9.46
C ILE A 57 5.70 3.75 -9.36
N LEU A 58 5.99 3.10 -10.50
CA LEU A 58 6.75 1.86 -10.56
C LEU A 58 8.19 2.03 -10.04
N ALA A 59 8.82 3.17 -10.29
CA ALA A 59 10.11 3.51 -9.68
C ALA A 59 10.01 3.62 -8.15
N GLY A 60 8.88 4.12 -7.64
CA GLY A 60 8.51 4.10 -6.22
C GLY A 60 8.54 2.69 -5.63
N PHE A 61 7.78 1.77 -6.24
CA PHE A 61 7.72 0.36 -5.82
C PHE A 61 9.07 -0.35 -5.95
N ALA A 62 9.78 -0.18 -7.06
CA ALA A 62 11.03 -0.89 -7.35
C ALA A 62 12.21 -0.45 -6.48
N HIS A 63 12.23 0.82 -6.05
CA HIS A 63 13.38 1.41 -5.37
C HIS A 63 13.06 1.99 -4.00
N ASN A 64 11.88 1.66 -3.45
CA ASN A 64 11.39 2.17 -2.17
C ASN A 64 11.49 3.71 -2.10
N ARG A 65 11.07 4.39 -3.17
CA ARG A 65 11.09 5.85 -3.28
C ARG A 65 9.72 6.42 -2.96
N ARG A 66 9.72 7.56 -2.25
CA ARG A 66 8.50 8.35 -2.01
C ARG A 66 8.15 9.05 -3.31
N VAL A 67 6.93 8.83 -3.80
CA VAL A 67 6.41 9.41 -5.04
C VAL A 67 5.28 10.36 -4.68
N MET A 68 5.33 11.57 -5.22
CA MET A 68 4.26 12.56 -5.11
C MET A 68 3.60 12.71 -6.47
N ILE A 69 2.29 12.53 -6.55
CA ILE A 69 1.50 12.71 -7.77
C ILE A 69 0.61 13.93 -7.57
N GLN A 70 0.74 14.91 -8.44
CA GLN A 70 -0.02 16.15 -8.39
C GLN A 70 -0.85 16.34 -9.66
N GLY A 71 -2.02 16.93 -9.51
CA GLY A 71 -2.96 17.19 -10.60
C GLY A 71 -4.32 17.63 -10.07
N TYR A 72 -5.19 18.12 -10.95
CA TYR A 72 -6.52 18.62 -10.59
C TYR A 72 -7.39 17.54 -9.90
N HIS A 73 -8.40 17.98 -9.15
CA HIS A 73 -9.37 17.07 -8.55
C HIS A 73 -10.11 16.28 -9.64
N GLY A 74 -10.38 15.00 -9.39
CA GLY A 74 -11.10 14.15 -10.34
C GLY A 74 -10.29 13.62 -11.53
N THR A 75 -8.98 13.86 -11.62
CA THR A 75 -8.14 13.34 -12.72
C THR A 75 -7.68 11.88 -12.51
N GLY A 76 -8.22 11.16 -11.54
CA GLY A 76 -7.92 9.73 -11.32
C GLY A 76 -6.60 9.41 -10.62
N LYS A 77 -5.94 10.37 -9.94
CA LYS A 77 -4.63 10.17 -9.29
C LYS A 77 -4.59 8.93 -8.37
N SER A 78 -5.52 8.84 -7.43
CA SER A 78 -5.57 7.75 -6.44
C SER A 78 -5.87 6.42 -7.14
N THR A 79 -6.83 6.42 -8.07
CA THR A 79 -7.17 5.27 -8.92
C THR A 79 -5.97 4.80 -9.73
N HIS A 80 -5.11 5.69 -10.21
CA HIS A 80 -3.90 5.33 -10.94
C HIS A 80 -2.94 4.52 -10.08
N ILE A 81 -2.69 4.96 -8.83
CA ILE A 81 -1.87 4.23 -7.88
C ILE A 81 -2.52 2.89 -7.55
N GLU A 82 -3.83 2.85 -7.31
CA GLU A 82 -4.59 1.63 -7.04
C GLU A 82 -4.44 0.61 -8.18
N GLN A 83 -4.57 1.04 -9.43
CA GLN A 83 -4.44 0.17 -10.59
C GLN A 83 -3.01 -0.30 -10.84
N VAL A 84 -1.99 0.49 -10.47
CA VAL A 84 -0.62 -0.01 -10.44
C VAL A 84 -0.47 -1.09 -9.38
N ALA A 85 -0.85 -0.82 -8.13
CA ALA A 85 -0.75 -1.78 -7.04
C ALA A 85 -1.53 -3.08 -7.31
N ALA A 86 -2.73 -2.98 -7.90
CA ALA A 86 -3.55 -4.12 -8.28
C ALA A 86 -2.82 -5.07 -9.26
N ARG A 87 -2.02 -4.51 -10.18
CA ARG A 87 -1.26 -5.27 -11.19
C ARG A 87 0.02 -5.88 -10.61
N LEU A 88 0.53 -5.31 -9.52
CA LEU A 88 1.66 -5.83 -8.76
C LEU A 88 1.26 -6.80 -7.63
N ASN A 89 -0.03 -7.08 -7.46
CA ASN A 89 -0.59 -7.73 -6.27
C ASN A 89 -0.14 -7.07 -4.95
N TRP A 90 0.10 -5.75 -4.97
CA TRP A 90 0.66 -5.05 -3.83
C TRP A 90 -0.44 -4.62 -2.86
N PRO A 91 -0.41 -5.05 -1.58
CA PRO A 91 -1.39 -4.60 -0.60
C PRO A 91 -1.31 -3.08 -0.41
N MET A 92 -2.45 -2.40 -0.38
CA MET A 92 -2.50 -0.95 -0.25
C MET A 92 -3.33 -0.53 0.95
N VAL A 93 -2.90 0.55 1.60
CA VAL A 93 -3.70 1.30 2.56
C VAL A 93 -3.71 2.77 2.18
N ARG A 94 -4.89 3.37 2.22
CA ARG A 94 -5.08 4.80 1.97
C ARG A 94 -5.38 5.51 3.29
N VAL A 95 -4.73 6.65 3.48
CA VAL A 95 -4.94 7.55 4.61
C VAL A 95 -5.29 8.91 4.04
N ASN A 96 -6.52 9.36 4.26
CA ASN A 96 -6.92 10.72 3.93
C ASN A 96 -6.37 11.66 5.01
N LEU A 97 -5.67 12.72 4.60
CA LEU A 97 -5.09 13.70 5.50
C LEU A 97 -6.04 14.89 5.73
N ASP A 98 -7.20 14.60 6.29
CA ASP A 98 -8.17 15.62 6.67
C ASP A 98 -7.93 16.17 8.09
N SER A 99 -8.79 17.08 8.56
CA SER A 99 -8.69 17.64 9.91
C SER A 99 -8.97 16.64 11.05
N HIS A 100 -9.48 15.45 10.74
CA HIS A 100 -9.82 14.42 11.73
C HIS A 100 -8.68 13.42 11.95
N ILE A 101 -7.75 13.26 11.00
CA ILE A 101 -6.61 12.36 11.18
C ILE A 101 -5.73 12.82 12.34
N SER A 102 -5.37 11.91 13.24
CA SER A 102 -4.52 12.20 14.39
C SER A 102 -3.26 11.34 14.41
N ARG A 103 -2.28 11.73 15.23
CA ARG A 103 -1.09 10.91 15.49
C ARG A 103 -1.44 9.53 16.04
N ILE A 104 -2.55 9.43 16.77
CA ILE A 104 -3.03 8.16 17.34
C ILE A 104 -3.45 7.20 16.22
N ASP A 105 -4.09 7.69 15.16
CA ASP A 105 -4.49 6.86 14.02
C ASP A 105 -3.28 6.40 13.20
N LEU A 106 -2.25 7.26 13.11
CA LEU A 106 -1.02 6.96 12.38
C LEU A 106 -0.09 6.00 13.12
N ILE A 107 0.13 6.21 14.41
CA ILE A 107 1.13 5.48 15.21
C ILE A 107 0.50 4.42 16.11
N GLY A 108 -0.65 4.69 16.70
CA GLY A 108 -1.33 3.83 17.65
C GLY A 108 -1.50 4.45 19.04
N LYS A 109 -2.16 3.70 19.93
CA LYS A 109 -2.40 4.05 21.32
C LYS A 109 -2.54 2.81 22.20
N ASP A 110 -2.33 2.96 23.50
CA ASP A 110 -2.77 1.97 24.47
C ASP A 110 -4.31 1.96 24.54
N ALA A 111 -4.89 0.77 24.44
CA ALA A 111 -6.33 0.56 24.48
C ALA A 111 -6.68 -0.49 25.54
N ILE A 112 -7.75 -0.26 26.29
CA ILE A 112 -8.30 -1.26 27.20
C ILE A 112 -9.14 -2.23 26.38
N LYS A 113 -8.74 -3.51 26.36
CA LYS A 113 -9.49 -4.59 25.73
C LYS A 113 -9.94 -5.58 26.79
N LEU A 114 -11.07 -6.23 26.53
CA LEU A 114 -11.51 -7.38 27.32
C LEU A 114 -10.91 -8.64 26.71
N ARG A 115 -10.11 -9.36 27.50
CA ARG A 115 -9.63 -10.71 27.18
C ARG A 115 -10.04 -11.64 28.32
N ASP A 116 -10.79 -12.69 28.00
CA ASP A 116 -11.29 -13.67 28.97
C ASP A 116 -12.02 -13.02 30.17
N GLY A 117 -12.80 -11.97 29.90
CA GLY A 117 -13.55 -11.22 30.92
C GLY A 117 -12.71 -10.29 31.81
N LYS A 118 -11.40 -10.17 31.58
CA LYS A 118 -10.52 -9.25 32.31
C LYS A 118 -10.15 -8.04 31.45
N GLN A 119 -10.11 -6.86 32.07
CA GLN A 119 -9.59 -5.65 31.44
C GLN A 119 -8.07 -5.75 31.37
N VAL A 120 -7.53 -5.73 30.15
CA VAL A 120 -6.10 -5.70 29.87
C VAL A 120 -5.77 -4.49 29.01
N THR A 121 -4.67 -3.82 29.33
CA THR A 121 -4.13 -2.75 28.49
C THR A 121 -3.25 -3.36 27.40
N GLU A 122 -3.62 -3.17 26.15
CA GLU A 122 -2.86 -3.63 24.99
C GLU A 122 -2.60 -2.46 24.05
N PHE A 123 -1.39 -2.41 23.49
CA PHE A 123 -1.07 -1.42 22.46
C PHE A 123 -1.81 -1.77 21.17
N GLN A 124 -2.69 -0.87 20.72
CA GLN A 124 -3.34 -0.93 19.43
C GLN A 124 -2.52 -0.15 18.41
N GLU A 125 -1.98 -0.87 17.43
CA GLU A 125 -1.14 -0.28 16.38
C GLU A 125 -1.93 0.63 15.45
N GLY A 126 -1.31 1.76 15.09
CA GLY A 126 -1.81 2.63 14.03
C GLY A 126 -1.48 2.10 12.64
N ILE A 127 -1.91 2.85 11.62
CA ILE A 127 -1.80 2.41 10.23
C ILE A 127 -0.36 2.34 9.72
N LEU A 128 0.55 3.20 10.19
CA LEU A 128 1.94 3.21 9.70
C LEU A 128 2.75 1.99 10.16
N PRO A 129 2.77 1.63 11.47
CA PRO A 129 3.44 0.41 11.91
C PRO A 129 2.81 -0.84 11.30
N TRP A 130 1.49 -0.85 11.15
CA TRP A 130 0.78 -1.95 10.52
C TRP A 130 1.23 -2.16 9.06
N ALA A 131 1.22 -1.09 8.26
CA ALA A 131 1.61 -1.17 6.85
C ALA A 131 3.07 -1.56 6.66
N LEU A 132 3.97 -1.05 7.51
CA LEU A 132 5.39 -1.41 7.50
C LEU A 132 5.61 -2.91 7.71
N ARG A 133 4.84 -3.53 8.62
CA ARG A 133 4.93 -4.99 8.89
C ARG A 133 4.33 -5.85 7.79
N ASN A 134 3.28 -5.35 7.14
CA ASN A 134 2.56 -6.09 6.11
C ASN A 134 3.07 -5.80 4.69
N ALA A 135 4.22 -5.12 4.56
CA ALA A 135 4.79 -4.68 3.28
C ALA A 135 3.78 -3.95 2.38
N ALA A 136 2.85 -3.19 2.98
CA ALA A 136 1.79 -2.52 2.25
C ALA A 136 2.22 -1.13 1.75
N ALA A 137 1.79 -0.77 0.54
CA ALA A 137 1.91 0.58 0.02
C ALA A 137 0.98 1.52 0.81
N ILE A 138 1.53 2.63 1.29
CA ILE A 138 0.77 3.67 2.00
C ILE A 138 0.54 4.83 1.05
N VAL A 139 -0.72 5.14 0.80
CA VAL A 139 -1.15 6.29 0.01
C VAL A 139 -1.69 7.35 0.95
N PHE A 140 -1.00 8.48 1.02
CA PHE A 140 -1.54 9.67 1.64
C PHE A 140 -2.31 10.45 0.57
N ASP A 141 -3.62 10.60 0.77
CA ASP A 141 -4.50 11.34 -0.13
C ASP A 141 -4.99 12.62 0.54
N GLU A 142 -5.33 13.61 -0.27
CA GLU A 142 -5.78 14.96 0.15
C GLU A 142 -4.75 15.75 0.96
N TYR A 143 -3.75 16.32 0.27
CA TYR A 143 -2.85 17.35 0.82
C TYR A 143 -3.20 18.74 0.28
#